data_AF-A0AA97I7K9-F1
#
_entry.id   AF-A0AA97I7K9-F1
#
_cell.length_a   1.000
_cell.length_b   1.000
_cell.length_c   1.000
_cell.angle_alpha   90.00
_cell.angle_beta   90.00
_cell.angle_gamma   90.00
#
_symmetry.space_group_name_H-M   'P 1'
#
loop_
_entity.id
_entity.type
_entity.pdbx_description
1 polymer ?
#
loop_
_entity_poly.entity_id
_entity_poly.type
_entity_poly.pdbx_seq_one_letter_code
_entity_poly.pdbx_strand_id
1 'polypeptide(L)'
;MSDRTDDARPLPRYGQYASPEEQRERMGVPERQDAQPPVAPTASPGPAETAPLVAGPSRGRLFDRAATVALLVYGLFNVVQSIPILLDATRMLQLMGVDVELSDPAASRAWGVAAVVLLALGWVATALLAWRSLRRGRLSFWVPVVGGIVFNLLASVVVVIPLLGDPAVVEGILQLQDSLGS
;
A
#
# COMPACT_ATOMS: atom_id res chain seq x y z
N MET A 1 -81.75 -1.47 20.74
CA MET A 1 -81.44 -0.07 21.08
C MET A 1 -79.99 -0.06 21.53
N SER A 2 -79.17 0.66 20.79
CA SER A 2 -77.70 0.66 20.76
C SER A 2 -77.05 1.11 22.06
N ASP A 3 -75.87 0.57 22.39
CA ASP A 3 -74.74 1.45 22.70
C ASP A 3 -73.38 0.81 22.36
N ARG A 4 -72.48 1.60 21.76
CA ARG A 4 -71.09 1.25 21.42
C ARG A 4 -70.18 1.92 22.45
N THR A 5 -69.46 1.12 23.24
CA THR A 5 -68.35 1.53 24.13
C THR A 5 -67.62 0.23 24.47
N ASP A 6 -66.31 0.04 24.37
CA ASP A 6 -65.21 0.86 23.92
C ASP A 6 -64.12 -0.11 23.41
N ASP A 7 -63.67 0.14 22.18
CA ASP A 7 -62.49 -0.47 21.57
C ASP A 7 -61.24 0.15 22.21
N ALA A 8 -61.01 -0.13 23.50
CA ALA A 8 -59.85 0.36 24.22
C ALA A 8 -58.66 -0.59 24.00
N ARG A 9 -57.95 -0.39 22.89
CA ARG A 9 -56.62 -1.00 22.70
C ARG A 9 -55.73 -0.65 23.90
N PRO A 10 -55.12 -1.63 24.59
CA PRO A 10 -54.22 -1.35 25.71
C PRO A 10 -53.10 -0.41 25.27
N LEU A 11 -52.92 0.70 25.98
CA LEU A 11 -51.85 1.66 25.74
C LEU A 11 -50.48 0.97 25.91
N PRO A 12 -49.52 1.22 25.00
CA PRO A 12 -48.19 0.61 25.13
C PRO A 12 -47.47 1.18 26.36
N ARG A 13 -47.20 0.32 27.33
CA ARG A 13 -46.38 0.64 28.52
C ARG A 13 -44.92 0.71 28.10
N TYR A 14 -44.51 1.81 27.51
CA TYR A 14 -43.08 2.10 27.32
C TYR A 14 -42.49 2.53 28.66
N GLY A 15 -41.47 1.79 29.14
CA GLY A 15 -40.73 2.14 30.36
C GLY A 15 -40.36 0.99 31.27
N GLN A 16 -40.77 -0.25 31.00
CA GLN A 16 -40.15 -1.41 31.64
C GLN A 16 -38.88 -1.74 30.87
N TYR A 17 -37.74 -1.34 31.41
CA TYR A 17 -36.48 -1.91 31.00
C TYR A 17 -36.63 -3.43 31.11
N ALA A 18 -36.30 -4.16 30.04
CA ALA A 18 -36.21 -5.61 30.10
C ALA A 18 -35.36 -5.97 31.32
N SER A 19 -35.79 -7.00 32.05
CA SER A 19 -35.04 -7.41 33.23
C SER A 19 -33.60 -7.72 32.82
N PRO A 20 -32.61 -7.54 33.70
CA PRO A 20 -31.23 -7.90 33.39
C PRO A 20 -31.09 -9.35 32.90
N GLU A 21 -32.01 -10.23 33.29
CA GLU A 21 -32.10 -11.62 32.83
C GLU A 21 -32.60 -11.73 31.38
N GLU A 22 -33.67 -11.03 31.00
CA GLU A 22 -34.17 -11.02 29.61
C GLU A 22 -33.20 -10.37 28.61
N GLN A 23 -32.41 -9.38 29.06
CA GLN A 23 -31.33 -8.83 28.24
C GLN A 23 -30.18 -9.83 28.02
N ARG A 24 -29.90 -10.69 29.02
CA ARG A 24 -28.86 -11.73 28.93
C ARG A 24 -29.30 -12.88 28.04
N GLU A 25 -30.57 -13.26 28.09
CA GLU A 25 -31.15 -14.26 27.20
C GLU A 25 -31.12 -13.81 25.73
N ARG A 26 -31.43 -12.53 25.44
CA ARG A 26 -31.30 -11.97 24.07
C ARG A 26 -29.86 -11.79 23.61
N MET A 27 -28.93 -11.49 24.53
CA MET A 27 -27.51 -11.38 24.22
C MET A 27 -26.76 -12.72 24.26
N GLY A 28 -27.43 -13.82 24.65
CA GLY A 28 -26.85 -15.15 24.72
C GLY A 28 -25.61 -15.22 25.62
N VAL A 29 -25.60 -14.48 26.74
CA VAL A 29 -24.47 -14.44 27.68
C VAL A 29 -24.58 -15.62 28.65
N PRO A 30 -23.59 -16.54 28.71
CA PRO A 30 -23.64 -17.66 29.65
C PRO A 30 -23.56 -17.15 31.10
N GLU A 31 -24.26 -17.81 32.04
CA GLU A 31 -24.14 -17.55 33.48
C GLU A 31 -22.67 -17.57 33.90
N ARG A 32 -22.17 -16.44 34.42
CA ARG A 32 -20.96 -16.48 35.25
C ARG A 32 -21.34 -17.12 36.57
N GLN A 33 -21.11 -18.42 36.68
CA GLN A 33 -20.75 -19.02 37.95
C GLN A 33 -19.40 -18.43 38.35
N ASP A 34 -19.35 -17.79 39.53
CA ASP A 34 -18.31 -18.01 40.53
C ASP A 34 -18.54 -17.11 41.76
N ALA A 35 -19.25 -17.67 42.75
CA ALA A 35 -18.74 -17.66 44.11
C ALA A 35 -18.41 -19.13 44.41
N GLN A 36 -17.15 -19.51 44.26
CA GLN A 36 -16.74 -20.91 44.38
C GLN A 36 -16.15 -21.20 45.78
N PRO A 37 -16.63 -22.21 46.53
CA PRO A 37 -15.87 -22.85 47.60
C PRO A 37 -14.91 -23.93 47.04
N PRO A 38 -13.93 -24.42 47.82
CA PRO A 38 -12.59 -24.72 47.31
C PRO A 38 -12.33 -26.17 46.82
N VAL A 39 -11.20 -26.29 46.12
CA VAL A 39 -10.31 -27.47 45.86
C VAL A 39 -10.54 -28.32 44.59
N ALA A 40 -9.42 -28.55 43.88
CA ALA A 40 -9.21 -29.11 42.53
C ALA A 40 -9.58 -30.60 42.33
N PRO A 41 -9.76 -31.08 41.07
CA PRO A 41 -8.63 -31.56 40.27
C PRO A 41 -8.67 -31.24 38.75
N THR A 42 -7.45 -31.26 38.19
CA THR A 42 -7.00 -31.11 36.80
C THR A 42 -7.91 -31.73 35.72
N ALA A 43 -8.27 -30.94 34.68
CA ALA A 43 -8.62 -31.44 33.36
C ALA A 43 -8.16 -30.44 32.27
N SER A 44 -7.42 -30.95 31.29
CA SER A 44 -6.77 -30.21 30.20
C SER A 44 -7.68 -29.23 29.46
N PRO A 45 -7.18 -28.04 29.08
CA PRO A 45 -7.92 -27.16 28.19
C PRO A 45 -7.91 -27.76 26.77
N GLY A 46 -9.05 -28.29 26.35
CA GLY A 46 -9.33 -28.50 24.92
C GLY A 46 -9.44 -27.14 24.21
N PRO A 47 -9.00 -27.01 22.95
CA PRO A 47 -9.05 -25.74 22.25
C PRO A 47 -10.52 -25.36 22.00
N ALA A 48 -10.98 -24.30 22.68
CA ALA A 48 -12.24 -23.66 22.36
C ALA A 48 -12.14 -23.09 20.94
N GLU A 49 -12.86 -23.71 20.01
CA GLU A 49 -12.98 -23.28 18.64
C GLU A 49 -13.80 -21.98 18.62
N THR A 50 -13.12 -20.84 18.78
CA THR A 50 -13.72 -19.51 18.64
C THR A 50 -14.26 -19.35 17.23
N ALA A 51 -15.58 -19.40 17.08
CA ALA A 51 -16.24 -19.04 15.84
C ALA A 51 -15.82 -17.61 15.45
N PRO A 52 -15.37 -17.37 14.21
CA PRO A 52 -14.87 -16.06 13.82
C PRO A 52 -16.03 -15.08 13.74
N LEU A 53 -16.13 -14.21 14.75
CA LEU A 53 -16.85 -12.95 14.62
C LEU A 53 -16.28 -12.25 13.37
N VAL A 54 -17.12 -12.04 12.36
CA VAL A 54 -16.76 -11.27 11.16
C VAL A 54 -16.56 -9.83 11.59
N ALA A 55 -15.38 -9.54 12.13
CA ALA A 55 -14.96 -8.20 12.48
C ALA A 55 -14.86 -7.41 11.17
N GLY A 56 -15.72 -6.39 11.03
CA GLY A 56 -15.63 -5.44 9.93
C GLY A 56 -14.22 -4.86 9.80
N PRO A 57 -13.80 -4.41 8.60
CA PRO A 57 -12.46 -3.87 8.42
C PRO A 57 -12.24 -2.70 9.39
N SER A 58 -11.26 -2.83 10.28
CA SER A 58 -10.87 -1.75 11.19
C SER A 58 -10.43 -0.53 10.38
N ARG A 59 -10.66 0.68 10.90
CA ARG A 59 -10.26 1.94 10.24
C ARG A 59 -8.79 1.93 9.79
N GLY A 60 -7.89 1.28 10.56
CA GLY A 60 -6.48 1.11 10.19
C GLY A 60 -6.26 0.29 8.91
N ARG A 61 -7.07 -0.74 8.64
CA ARG A 61 -6.98 -1.54 7.41
C ARG A 61 -7.47 -0.78 6.18
N LEU A 62 -8.42 0.15 6.34
CA LEU A 62 -8.88 1.02 5.25
C LEU A 62 -7.81 2.06 4.89
N PHE A 63 -7.19 2.66 5.91
CA PHE A 63 -6.10 3.62 5.71
C PHE A 63 -4.89 2.98 5.03
N ASP A 64 -4.44 1.79 5.46
CA ASP A 64 -3.32 1.08 4.84
C ASP A 64 -3.58 0.75 3.36
N ARG A 65 -4.81 0.37 3.02
CA ARG A 65 -5.23 0.15 1.62
C ARG A 65 -5.18 1.43 0.81
N ALA A 66 -5.75 2.52 1.34
CA ALA A 66 -5.74 3.81 0.66
C ALA A 66 -4.31 4.32 0.44
N ALA A 67 -3.44 4.21 1.45
CA ALA A 67 -2.03 4.58 1.36
C ALA A 67 -1.28 3.75 0.31
N THR A 68 -1.49 2.43 0.29
CA THR A 68 -0.88 1.54 -0.71
C THR A 68 -1.34 1.91 -2.13
N VAL A 69 -2.64 2.15 -2.33
CA VAL A 69 -3.17 2.56 -3.65
C VAL A 69 -2.62 3.93 -4.06
N ALA A 70 -2.59 4.90 -3.14
CA ALA A 70 -2.05 6.22 -3.42
C ALA A 70 -0.56 6.16 -3.80
N LEU A 71 0.24 5.35 -3.10
CA LEU A 71 1.65 5.12 -3.43
C LEU A 71 1.82 4.44 -4.79
N LEU A 72 0.95 3.48 -5.13
CA LEU A 72 0.99 2.82 -6.44
C LEU A 72 0.59 3.77 -7.58
N VAL A 73 -0.35 4.68 -7.35
CA VAL A 73 -0.72 5.69 -8.35
C VAL A 73 0.40 6.72 -8.48
N TYR A 74 0.92 7.21 -7.36
CA TYR A 74 2.01 8.18 -7.34
C TYR A 74 3.28 7.63 -8.01
N GLY A 75 3.69 6.42 -7.65
CA GLY A 75 4.86 5.80 -8.27
C GLY A 75 4.65 5.47 -9.74
N LEU A 76 3.44 5.05 -10.16
CA LEU A 76 3.15 4.87 -11.59
C LEU A 76 3.26 6.19 -12.35
N PHE A 77 2.71 7.26 -11.79
CA PHE A 77 2.79 8.59 -12.38
C PHE A 77 4.25 9.06 -12.49
N ASN A 78 5.06 8.81 -11.47
CA ASN A 78 6.49 9.09 -11.49
C ASN A 78 7.19 8.31 -12.63
N VAL A 79 6.97 7.00 -12.72
CA VAL A 79 7.52 6.14 -13.79
C VAL A 79 7.15 6.67 -15.17
N VAL A 80 5.88 7.00 -15.40
CA VAL A 80 5.40 7.51 -16.69
C VAL A 80 6.06 8.85 -17.02
N GLN A 81 6.21 9.74 -16.05
CA GLN A 81 6.89 11.02 -16.24
C GLN A 81 8.40 10.88 -16.51
N SER A 82 9.02 9.82 -16.01
CA SER A 82 10.45 9.57 -16.24
C SER A 82 10.74 9.07 -17.67
N ILE A 83 9.79 8.44 -18.36
CA ILE A 83 10.01 7.82 -19.68
C ILE A 83 10.69 8.76 -20.69
N PRO A 84 10.22 10.01 -20.93
CA PRO A 84 10.86 10.89 -21.90
C PRO A 84 12.31 11.22 -21.55
N ILE A 85 12.61 11.42 -20.25
CA ILE A 85 13.96 11.67 -19.74
C ILE A 85 14.87 10.46 -19.98
N LEU A 86 14.37 9.23 -19.77
CA LEU A 86 15.18 8.03 -20.00
C LEU A 86 15.40 7.74 -21.49
N LEU A 87 14.45 8.09 -22.36
CA LEU A 87 14.57 7.83 -23.80
C LEU A 87 15.41 8.87 -24.54
N ASP A 88 15.65 10.03 -23.93
CA ASP A 88 16.38 11.15 -24.52
C ASP A 88 17.45 11.65 -23.52
N ALA A 89 18.61 10.99 -23.57
CA ALA A 89 19.73 11.32 -22.73
C ALA A 89 20.26 12.75 -23.01
N THR A 90 20.22 13.22 -24.27
CA THR A 90 20.64 14.60 -24.60
C THR A 90 19.79 15.63 -23.87
N ARG A 91 18.46 15.43 -23.83
CA ARG A 91 17.56 16.29 -23.05
C ARG A 91 17.85 16.23 -21.55
N MET A 92 18.21 15.06 -21.02
CA MET A 92 18.66 14.94 -19.63
C MET A 92 19.93 15.78 -19.37
N LEU A 93 20.95 15.69 -20.24
CA LEU A 93 22.18 16.47 -20.10
C LEU A 93 21.92 17.99 -20.18
N GLN A 94 21.06 18.44 -21.10
CA GLN A 94 20.66 19.84 -21.21
C GLN A 94 19.96 20.35 -19.93
N LEU A 95 19.10 19.53 -19.32
CA LEU A 95 18.48 19.86 -18.03
C LEU A 95 19.51 19.98 -16.89
N MET A 96 20.65 19.31 -17.02
CA MET A 96 21.79 19.38 -16.10
C MET A 96 22.78 20.50 -16.46
N GLY A 97 22.50 21.29 -17.51
CA GLY A 97 23.37 22.38 -17.97
C GLY A 97 24.59 21.92 -18.77
N VAL A 98 24.58 20.68 -19.26
CA VAL A 98 25.64 20.11 -20.08
C VAL A 98 25.20 20.14 -21.54
N ASP A 99 25.68 21.14 -22.29
CA ASP A 99 25.40 21.29 -23.73
C ASP A 99 26.36 20.44 -24.56
N VAL A 100 26.13 19.12 -24.56
CA VAL A 100 26.91 18.15 -25.32
C VAL A 100 25.99 17.33 -26.20
N GLU A 101 26.40 17.14 -27.46
CA GLU A 101 25.75 16.21 -28.38
C GLU A 101 26.40 14.83 -28.23
N LEU A 102 25.57 13.81 -27.99
CA LEU A 102 26.05 12.44 -27.78
C LEU A 102 26.69 11.89 -29.05
N SER A 103 27.77 11.12 -28.88
CA SER A 103 28.51 10.53 -30.00
C SER A 103 27.68 9.49 -30.75
N ASP A 104 26.83 8.75 -30.03
CA ASP A 104 25.87 7.78 -30.60
C ASP A 104 24.49 7.89 -29.90
N PRO A 105 23.58 8.75 -30.43
CA PRO A 105 22.23 8.90 -29.90
C PRO A 105 21.35 7.65 -30.06
N ALA A 106 21.67 6.76 -31.00
CA ALA A 106 20.89 5.54 -31.22
C ALA A 106 21.21 4.49 -30.15
N ALA A 107 22.50 4.34 -29.81
CA ALA A 107 22.92 3.50 -28.69
C ALA A 107 22.37 4.00 -27.36
N SER A 108 22.44 5.30 -27.08
CA SER A 108 21.92 5.87 -25.83
C SER A 108 20.41 5.60 -25.67
N ARG A 109 19.65 5.75 -26.75
CA ARG A 109 18.22 5.44 -26.78
C ARG A 109 17.92 3.96 -26.52
N ALA A 110 18.74 3.03 -27.02
CA ALA A 110 18.56 1.60 -26.78
C ALA A 110 18.71 1.25 -25.28
N TRP A 111 19.68 1.84 -24.60
CA TRP A 111 19.85 1.72 -23.15
C TRP A 111 18.71 2.38 -22.37
N GLY A 112 18.24 3.55 -22.83
CA GLY A 112 17.05 4.19 -22.31
C GLY A 112 15.81 3.29 -22.36
N VAL A 113 15.58 2.62 -23.48
CA VAL A 113 14.49 1.63 -23.64
C VAL A 113 14.67 0.48 -22.66
N ALA A 114 15.88 -0.07 -22.53
CA ALA A 114 16.15 -1.16 -21.58
C ALA A 114 15.84 -0.75 -20.13
N ALA A 115 16.22 0.47 -19.73
CA ALA A 115 15.93 1.02 -18.41
C ALA A 115 14.42 1.24 -18.21
N VAL A 116 13.69 1.75 -19.21
CA VAL A 116 12.22 1.88 -19.16
C VAL A 116 11.55 0.51 -19.00
N VAL A 117 11.98 -0.50 -19.75
CA VAL A 117 11.46 -1.87 -19.62
C VAL A 117 11.72 -2.43 -18.23
N LEU A 118 12.94 -2.26 -17.70
CA LEU A 118 13.28 -2.69 -16.35
C LEU A 118 12.42 -2.01 -15.29
N LEU A 119 12.24 -0.69 -15.39
CA LEU A 119 11.44 0.10 -14.47
C LEU A 119 9.96 -0.30 -14.54
N ALA A 120 9.42 -0.50 -15.74
CA ALA A 120 8.05 -0.93 -15.95
C ALA A 120 7.79 -2.33 -15.38
N LEU A 121 8.66 -3.30 -15.68
CA LEU A 121 8.57 -4.65 -15.13
C LEU A 121 8.71 -4.65 -13.62
N GLY A 122 9.64 -3.86 -13.09
CA GLY A 122 9.83 -3.68 -11.66
C GLY A 122 8.61 -3.10 -10.96
N TRP A 123 7.97 -2.11 -11.59
CA TRP A 123 6.75 -1.52 -11.08
C TRP A 123 5.57 -2.49 -11.10
N VAL A 124 5.42 -3.28 -12.18
CA VAL A 124 4.40 -4.34 -12.26
C VAL A 124 4.64 -5.39 -11.18
N ALA A 125 5.88 -5.84 -10.97
CA ALA A 125 6.22 -6.78 -9.90
C ALA A 125 5.88 -6.21 -8.52
N THR A 126 6.19 -4.93 -8.29
CA THR A 126 5.87 -4.20 -7.05
C THR A 126 4.36 -4.14 -6.82
N ALA A 127 3.58 -3.82 -7.85
CA ALA A 127 2.13 -3.79 -7.78
C ALA A 127 1.53 -5.18 -7.49
N LEU A 128 2.06 -6.24 -8.11
CA LEU A 128 1.62 -7.61 -7.85
C LEU A 128 1.93 -8.05 -6.42
N LEU A 129 3.10 -7.69 -5.87
CA LEU A 129 3.48 -7.98 -4.49
C LEU A 129 2.61 -7.21 -3.48
N ALA A 130 2.35 -5.93 -3.76
CA ALA A 130 1.41 -5.11 -2.98
C ALA A 130 0.01 -5.72 -3.00
N TRP A 131 -0.48 -6.17 -4.17
CA TRP A 131 -1.79 -6.81 -4.28
C TRP A 131 -1.86 -8.14 -3.53
N ARG A 132 -0.85 -8.99 -3.67
CA ARG A 132 -0.79 -10.30 -2.98
C ARG A 132 -0.71 -10.14 -1.46
N SER A 133 -0.06 -9.10 -0.97
CA SER A 133 -0.01 -8.80 0.47
C SER A 133 -1.35 -8.24 1.00
N LEU A 134 -2.03 -7.37 0.23
CA LEU A 134 -3.39 -6.91 0.54
C LEU A 134 -4.39 -8.07 0.65
N ARG A 135 -4.31 -9.04 -0.29
CA ARG A 135 -5.14 -10.26 -0.26
C ARG A 135 -4.89 -11.13 0.98
N ARG A 136 -3.69 -11.06 1.55
CA ARG A 136 -3.30 -11.78 2.78
C ARG A 136 -3.58 -11.01 4.07
N GLY A 137 -4.16 -9.80 3.97
CA GLY A 137 -4.54 -8.99 5.12
C GLY A 137 -3.37 -8.40 5.92
N ARG A 138 -2.15 -8.39 5.36
CA ARG A 138 -0.97 -7.78 6.00
C ARG A 138 -0.89 -6.30 5.61
N LEU A 139 -0.26 -5.49 6.47
CA LEU A 139 0.10 -4.11 6.13
C LEU A 139 1.04 -4.10 4.92
N SER A 140 0.77 -3.27 3.92
CA SER A 140 1.44 -3.36 2.61
C SER A 140 2.10 -2.07 2.15
N PHE A 141 1.97 -0.98 2.91
CA PHE A 141 2.39 0.34 2.44
C PHE A 141 3.90 0.46 2.15
N TRP A 142 4.78 -0.33 2.79
CA TRP A 142 6.22 -0.26 2.53
C TRP A 142 6.63 -0.94 1.22
N VAL A 143 5.80 -1.85 0.69
CA VAL A 143 6.14 -2.63 -0.51
C VAL A 143 6.32 -1.73 -1.73
N PRO A 144 5.37 -0.82 -2.05
CA PRO A 144 5.56 0.18 -3.11
C PRO A 144 6.79 1.05 -2.93
N VAL A 145 7.09 1.45 -1.69
CA VAL A 145 8.23 2.32 -1.37
C VAL A 145 9.55 1.62 -1.67
N VAL A 146 9.75 0.41 -1.11
CA VAL A 146 10.98 -0.36 -1.32
C VAL A 146 11.13 -0.75 -2.79
N GLY A 147 10.06 -1.20 -3.43
CA GLY A 147 10.08 -1.52 -4.86
C GLY A 147 10.47 -0.31 -5.70
N GLY A 148 9.83 0.83 -5.47
CA GLY A 148 10.14 2.09 -6.16
C GLY A 148 11.60 2.50 -6.02
N ILE A 149 12.17 2.43 -4.80
CA ILE A 149 13.58 2.76 -4.55
C ILE A 149 14.51 1.80 -5.30
N VAL A 150 14.30 0.49 -5.14
CA VAL A 150 15.19 -0.52 -5.73
C VAL A 150 15.20 -0.42 -7.26
N PHE A 151 14.02 -0.34 -7.89
CA PHE A 151 13.94 -0.28 -9.35
C PHE A 151 14.39 1.05 -9.93
N ASN A 152 14.23 2.17 -9.21
CA ASN A 152 14.84 3.44 -9.62
C ASN A 152 16.36 3.36 -9.61
N LEU A 153 16.96 2.86 -8.52
CA LEU A 153 18.42 2.72 -8.45
C LEU A 153 18.97 1.80 -9.56
N LEU A 154 18.29 0.68 -9.81
CA LEU A 154 18.61 -0.21 -10.91
C LEU A 154 18.54 0.49 -12.27
N ALA A 155 17.46 1.23 -12.54
CA ALA A 155 17.31 1.98 -13.79
C ALA A 155 18.40 3.07 -13.93
N SER A 156 18.75 3.76 -12.85
CA SER A 156 19.84 4.74 -12.84
C SER A 156 21.17 4.10 -13.22
N VAL A 157 21.49 2.92 -12.68
CA VAL A 157 22.73 2.20 -13.05
C VAL A 157 22.73 1.85 -14.54
N VAL A 158 21.61 1.37 -15.08
CA VAL A 158 21.49 1.03 -16.52
C VAL A 158 21.73 2.25 -17.41
N VAL A 159 21.23 3.43 -17.02
CA VAL A 159 21.42 4.67 -17.79
C VAL A 159 22.84 5.21 -17.67
N VAL A 160 23.48 5.11 -16.50
CA VAL A 160 24.82 5.69 -16.27
C VAL A 160 25.91 4.95 -17.04
N ILE A 161 25.81 3.63 -17.19
CA ILE A 161 26.84 2.81 -17.88
C ILE A 161 27.20 3.35 -19.28
N PRO A 162 26.25 3.58 -20.21
CA PRO A 162 26.58 4.12 -21.53
C PRO A 162 27.09 5.57 -21.49
N LEU A 163 26.60 6.42 -20.58
CA LEU A 163 27.07 7.80 -20.46
C LEU A 163 28.55 7.87 -20.08
N LEU A 164 28.99 7.01 -19.15
CA LEU A 164 30.40 6.95 -18.76
C LEU A 164 31.31 6.40 -19.85
N GLY A 165 30.74 5.66 -20.82
CA GLY A 165 31.45 5.18 -22.00
C GLY A 165 31.45 6.14 -23.19
N ASP A 166 30.65 7.23 -23.15
CA ASP A 166 30.57 8.20 -24.24
C ASP A 166 31.71 9.23 -24.11
N PRO A 167 32.63 9.32 -25.09
CA PRO A 167 33.76 10.25 -25.04
C PRO A 167 33.31 11.71 -24.95
N ALA A 168 32.20 12.10 -25.59
CA ALA A 168 31.70 13.47 -25.57
C ALA A 168 31.27 13.91 -24.15
N VAL A 169 30.66 12.98 -23.40
CA VAL A 169 30.25 13.23 -22.01
C VAL A 169 31.47 13.36 -21.10
N VAL A 170 32.46 12.49 -21.28
CA VAL A 170 33.71 12.54 -20.49
C VAL A 170 34.46 13.84 -20.75
N GLU A 171 34.60 14.25 -22.01
CA GLU A 171 35.24 15.51 -22.38
C GLU A 171 34.52 16.73 -21.79
N GLY A 172 33.19 16.75 -21.84
CA GLY A 172 32.39 17.82 -21.23
C GLY A 172 32.58 17.93 -19.71
N ILE A 173 32.69 16.78 -19.02
CA ILE A 173 32.97 16.75 -17.56
C ILE A 173 34.37 17.29 -17.27
N LEU A 174 35.38 16.92 -18.05
CA LEU A 174 36.75 17.39 -17.88
C LEU A 174 36.84 18.92 -18.09
N GLN A 175 36.17 19.45 -19.11
CA GLN A 175 36.09 20.91 -19.34
C GLN A 175 35.44 21.66 -18.18
N LEU A 176 34.39 21.08 -17.58
CA LEU A 176 33.74 21.64 -16.40
C LEU A 176 34.69 21.68 -15.19
N GLN A 177 35.48 20.62 -14.97
CA GLN A 177 36.47 20.58 -13.90
C GLN A 177 37.56 21.65 -14.09
N ASP A 178 38.06 21.82 -15.32
CA ASP A 178 39.05 22.85 -15.62
C ASP A 178 38.49 24.26 -15.38
N SER A 179 37.24 24.51 -15.74
CA SER A 179 36.57 25.81 -15.52
C SER A 179 36.36 26.17 -14.04
N LEU A 180 36.20 25.17 -13.18
CA LEU A 180 35.98 25.34 -11.74
C LEU A 180 37.30 25.43 -10.96
N GLY A 181 38.40 24.99 -11.56
CA GLY A 181 39.74 25.04 -10.97
C GLY A 181 40.53 26.32 -11.24
N SER A 182 40.06 27.17 -12.16
CA SER A 182 40.64 28.47 -12.54
C SER A 182 39.96 29.65 -11.86
#